data_AF-A0A433WRB1-F1
#
_entry.id   AF-A0A433WRB1-F1
#
_cell.length_a   1.000
_cell.length_b   1.000
_cell.length_c   1.000
_cell.angle_alpha   90.00
_cell.angle_beta   90.00
_cell.angle_gamma   90.00
#
_symmetry.space_group_name_H-M   'P 1'
#
loop_
_entity.id
_entity.type
_entity.pdbx_description
1 polymer ?
#
loop_
_entity_poly.entity_id
_entity_poly.type
_entity_poly.pdbx_seq_one_letter_code
_entity_poly.pdbx_strand_id
1 'polypeptide(L)'
;MAEPILSPGETPVLHVCQTCRDGGEALHDALAALAGETAVRVQGVRCLAACQQGCTATLSMPGKWSWLLGRLHPGLAPDLLLYAQAYARSPSGTVMPSRRPESLREVILGRFPSMVDAAPGKASPADSTISPQDPAPRNIALSDPLSPQASGNLA
;
A
#
# COMPACT_ATOMS: atom_id res chain seq x y z
N MET A 1 26.62 11.60 20.83
CA MET A 1 26.43 10.37 20.05
C MET A 1 25.60 10.77 18.85
N ALA A 2 26.17 10.75 17.65
CA ALA A 2 25.52 11.28 16.46
C ALA A 2 24.41 10.29 16.02
N GLU A 3 23.16 10.77 15.96
CA GLU A 3 22.13 10.12 15.15
C GLU A 3 22.69 9.94 13.75
N PRO A 4 22.63 8.74 13.15
CA PRO A 4 22.97 8.59 11.76
C PRO A 4 21.90 9.37 10.99
N ILE A 5 22.31 10.50 10.42
CA ILE A 5 21.57 11.22 9.39
C ILE A 5 21.48 10.29 8.18
N LEU A 6 20.53 9.35 8.25
CA LEU A 6 20.08 8.56 7.11
C LEU A 6 19.65 9.55 6.04
N SER A 7 20.25 9.44 4.85
CA SER A 7 19.94 10.34 3.76
C SER A 7 18.44 10.25 3.45
N PRO A 8 17.73 11.36 3.19
CA PRO A 8 16.33 11.35 2.80
C PRO A 8 16.18 10.60 1.47
N GLY A 9 15.97 9.29 1.54
CA GLY A 9 16.10 8.38 0.41
C GLY A 9 16.40 6.93 0.78
N GLU A 10 16.99 6.68 1.94
CA GLU A 10 17.48 5.34 2.33
C GLU A 10 16.56 4.58 3.28
N THR A 11 15.47 5.20 3.72
CA THR A 11 14.58 4.65 4.75
C THR A 11 13.15 4.53 4.22
N PRO A 12 12.51 3.35 4.33
CA PRO A 12 11.10 3.20 4.00
C PRO A 12 10.23 4.00 4.96
N VAL A 13 9.16 4.57 4.43
CA VAL A 13 8.16 5.32 5.20
C VAL A 13 6.82 4.60 5.12
N LEU A 14 6.26 4.28 6.29
CA LEU A 14 4.88 3.85 6.47
C LEU A 14 4.00 5.06 6.78
N HIS A 15 3.13 5.45 5.85
CA HIS A 15 2.12 6.48 6.09
C HIS A 15 0.81 5.83 6.51
N VAL A 16 0.36 6.06 7.74
CA VAL A 16 -0.83 5.43 8.31
C VAL A 16 -2.00 6.40 8.27
N CYS A 17 -3.14 5.97 7.72
CA CYS A 17 -4.36 6.78 7.73
C CYS A 17 -4.97 6.79 9.13
N GLN A 18 -4.82 7.90 9.85
CA GLN A 18 -5.28 8.01 11.24
C GLN A 18 -6.80 8.20 11.36
N THR A 19 -7.48 8.64 10.30
CA THR A 19 -8.94 8.80 10.31
C THR A 19 -9.72 7.55 9.87
N CYS A 20 -9.05 6.41 9.70
CA CYS A 20 -9.72 5.14 9.49
C CYS A 20 -10.61 4.82 10.70
N ARG A 21 -11.89 4.55 10.46
CA ARG A 21 -12.86 4.19 11.52
C ARG A 21 -12.43 2.97 12.33
N ASP A 22 -11.74 2.03 11.68
CA ASP A 22 -11.38 0.73 12.27
C ASP A 22 -9.95 0.73 12.86
N GLY A 23 -9.62 1.76 13.66
CA GLY A 23 -8.38 1.76 14.47
C GLY A 23 -7.13 2.31 13.79
N GLY A 24 -7.27 3.35 12.96
CA GLY A 24 -6.13 4.04 12.33
C GLY A 24 -5.10 4.59 13.32
N GLU A 25 -5.55 5.28 14.37
CA GLU A 25 -4.70 5.79 15.45
C GLU A 25 -4.01 4.65 16.21
N ALA A 26 -4.77 3.62 16.60
CA ALA A 26 -4.23 2.47 17.31
C ALA A 26 -3.15 1.72 16.51
N LEU A 27 -3.31 1.61 15.17
CA LEU A 27 -2.27 1.03 14.31
C LEU A 27 -1.03 1.93 14.24
N HIS A 28 -1.23 3.23 14.08
CA HIS A 28 -0.13 4.20 14.07
C HIS A 28 0.70 4.11 15.35
N ASP A 29 0.04 4.07 16.51
CA ASP A 29 0.72 4.03 17.81
C ASP A 29 1.46 2.71 18.03
N ALA A 30 0.86 1.59 17.65
CA ALA A 30 1.52 0.29 17.69
C ALA A 30 2.76 0.26 16.80
N LEU A 31 2.69 0.84 15.60
CA LEU A 31 3.84 0.97 14.69
C LEU A 31 4.91 1.90 15.28
N ALA A 32 4.53 3.06 15.81
CA ALA A 32 5.46 4.03 16.38
C ALA A 32 6.21 3.46 17.59
N ALA A 33 5.53 2.70 18.44
CA ALA A 33 6.13 2.06 19.61
C ALA A 33 7.20 1.01 19.22
N LEU A 34 6.99 0.28 18.12
CA LEU A 34 7.90 -0.77 17.65
C LEU A 34 8.97 -0.24 16.68
N ALA A 35 8.72 0.88 16.00
CA ALA A 35 9.60 1.41 14.96
C ALA A 35 10.96 1.87 15.49
N GLY A 36 11.05 2.26 16.76
CA GLY A 36 12.30 2.72 17.39
C GLY A 36 13.45 1.71 17.34
N GLU A 37 13.14 0.42 17.15
CA GLU A 37 14.12 -0.66 17.01
C GLU A 37 14.46 -0.97 15.53
N THR A 38 13.90 -0.20 14.58
CA THR A 38 13.97 -0.49 13.15
C THR A 38 14.42 0.71 12.33
N ALA A 39 14.97 0.47 11.14
CA ALA A 39 15.20 1.50 10.14
C ALA A 39 13.93 1.75 9.29
N VAL A 40 12.79 1.99 9.94
CA VAL A 40 11.51 2.30 9.28
C VAL A 40 10.92 3.55 9.90
N ARG A 41 10.52 4.51 9.07
CA ARG A 41 9.83 5.73 9.54
C ARG A 41 8.33 5.50 9.51
N VAL A 42 7.64 5.88 10.58
CA VAL A 42 6.18 5.85 10.68
C VAL A 42 5.67 7.27 10.70
N GLN A 43 4.66 7.56 9.89
CA GLN A 43 4.05 8.89 9.80
C GLN A 43 2.53 8.77 9.74
N GLY A 44 1.82 9.56 10.53
CA GLY A 44 0.38 9.73 10.40
C GLY A 44 0.03 10.58 9.18
N VAL A 45 -1.01 10.18 8.43
CA VAL A 45 -1.66 11.00 7.41
C VAL A 45 -3.15 11.09 7.67
N ARG A 46 -3.76 12.17 7.21
CA ARG A 46 -5.18 12.43 7.43
C ARG A 46 -6.08 11.44 6.69
N CYS A 47 -5.82 11.13 5.42
CA CYS A 47 -6.71 10.29 4.63
C CYS A 47 -5.97 9.63 3.47
N LEU A 48 -6.31 8.35 3.18
CA LEU A 48 -5.88 7.63 1.98
C LEU A 48 -7.05 7.28 1.05
N ALA A 49 -8.25 7.80 1.33
CA ALA A 49 -9.49 7.62 0.56
C ALA A 49 -9.89 6.16 0.29
N ALA A 50 -9.43 5.22 1.11
CA ALA A 50 -9.64 3.78 0.94
C ALA A 50 -10.47 3.18 2.09
N CYS A 51 -11.44 3.94 2.63
CA CYS A 51 -12.19 3.56 3.83
C CYS A 51 -12.98 2.24 3.71
N GLN A 52 -13.32 1.81 2.49
CA GLN A 52 -13.98 0.50 2.28
C GLN A 52 -13.04 -0.69 2.52
N GLN A 53 -11.74 -0.44 2.68
CA GLN A 53 -10.72 -1.44 2.91
C GLN A 53 -10.28 -1.48 4.38
N GLY A 54 -11.07 -0.93 5.31
CA GLY A 54 -10.74 -0.88 6.74
C GLY A 54 -9.59 0.08 7.05
N CYS A 55 -8.71 -0.30 7.99
CA CYS A 55 -7.50 0.47 8.26
C CYS A 55 -6.49 0.33 7.12
N THR A 56 -5.90 1.45 6.70
CA THR A 56 -5.01 1.52 5.53
C THR A 56 -3.72 2.25 5.83
N ALA A 57 -2.67 1.86 5.11
CA ALA A 57 -1.37 2.51 5.15
C ALA A 57 -0.71 2.45 3.78
N THR A 58 0.23 3.37 3.50
CA THR A 58 1.13 3.24 2.35
C THR A 58 2.54 2.93 2.81
N LEU A 59 3.28 2.21 1.97
CA LEU A 59 4.71 1.97 2.13
C LEU A 59 5.43 2.53 0.91
N SER A 60 6.36 3.45 1.12
CA SER A 60 7.09 4.10 0.05
C SER A 60 8.55 4.37 0.41
N MET A 61 9.38 4.48 -0.62
CA MET A 61 10.79 4.86 -0.54
C MET A 61 11.21 5.41 -1.92
N PRO A 62 12.03 6.46 -1.98
CA PRO A 62 12.47 7.02 -3.26
C PRO A 62 13.11 5.98 -4.17
N GLY A 63 12.77 6.04 -5.47
CA GLY A 63 13.28 5.12 -6.49
C GLY A 63 12.68 3.72 -6.47
N LYS A 64 11.66 3.46 -5.63
CA LYS A 64 10.99 2.16 -5.48
C LYS A 64 9.49 2.27 -5.70
N TRP A 65 8.86 1.16 -6.09
CA TRP A 65 7.39 1.06 -6.12
C TRP A 65 6.82 1.39 -4.75
N SER A 66 5.74 2.16 -4.72
CA SER A 66 4.97 2.41 -3.50
C SER A 66 3.78 1.47 -3.44
N TRP A 67 3.36 1.09 -2.24
CA TRP A 67 2.27 0.15 -2.01
C TRP A 67 1.17 0.79 -1.19
N LEU A 68 -0.08 0.55 -1.57
CA LEU A 68 -1.25 0.81 -0.71
C LEU A 68 -1.69 -0.52 -0.08
N LEU A 69 -1.75 -0.51 1.25
CA LEU A 69 -2.11 -1.64 2.08
C LEU A 69 -3.45 -1.35 2.76
N GLY A 70 -4.30 -2.37 2.84
CA GLY A 70 -5.59 -2.32 3.53
C GLY A 70 -5.86 -3.57 4.34
N ARG A 71 -7.04 -3.63 4.94
CA ARG A 71 -7.49 -4.67 5.88
C ARG A 71 -6.54 -4.77 7.08
N LEU A 72 -5.96 -3.64 7.50
CA LEU A 72 -4.99 -3.61 8.58
C LEU A 72 -5.69 -3.56 9.94
N HIS A 73 -4.95 -3.96 10.98
CA HIS A 73 -5.32 -3.77 12.38
C HIS A 73 -4.04 -3.69 13.23
N PRO A 74 -4.09 -3.16 14.48
CA PRO A 74 -2.88 -2.90 15.28
C PRO A 74 -1.99 -4.12 15.51
N GLY A 75 -2.59 -5.31 15.62
CA GLY A 75 -1.87 -6.58 15.77
C GLY A 75 -0.95 -6.95 14.60
N LEU A 76 -1.08 -6.31 13.43
CA LEU A 76 -0.19 -6.50 12.29
C LEU A 76 1.06 -5.61 12.33
N ALA A 77 1.21 -4.73 13.32
CA ALA A 77 2.34 -3.81 13.39
C ALA A 77 3.72 -4.51 13.31
N PRO A 78 3.99 -5.62 14.02
CA PRO A 78 5.25 -6.35 13.88
C PRO A 78 5.51 -6.84 12.45
N ASP A 79 4.50 -7.45 11.82
CA ASP A 79 4.60 -7.98 10.46
C ASP A 79 4.74 -6.88 9.41
N LEU A 80 4.09 -5.73 9.61
CA LEU A 80 4.23 -4.55 8.75
C LEU A 80 5.66 -3.99 8.79
N LEU A 81 6.30 -3.99 9.96
CA LEU A 81 7.71 -3.59 10.09
C LEU A 81 8.65 -4.60 9.42
N LEU A 82 8.39 -5.90 9.56
CA LEU A 82 9.13 -6.94 8.83
C LEU A 82 8.98 -6.78 7.31
N TYR A 83 7.76 -6.49 6.84
CA TYR A 83 7.50 -6.22 5.43
C TYR A 83 8.22 -4.96 4.95
N ALA A 84 8.22 -3.88 5.72
CA ALA A 84 8.94 -2.65 5.41
C ALA A 84 10.46 -2.85 5.32
N GLN A 85 11.03 -3.70 6.18
CA GLN A 85 12.46 -4.07 6.10
C GLN A 85 12.77 -4.92 4.85
N ALA A 86 11.92 -5.90 4.52
CA ALA A 86 12.06 -6.69 3.30
C ALA A 86 11.95 -5.81 2.05
N TYR A 87 11.03 -4.84 2.07
CA TYR A 87 10.84 -3.83 1.05
C TYR A 87 12.09 -2.95 0.87
N ALA A 88 12.70 -2.47 1.95
CA ALA A 88 13.93 -1.68 1.88
C ALA A 88 15.08 -2.43 1.18
N ARG A 89 15.20 -3.75 1.44
CA ARG A 89 16.21 -4.62 0.83
C ARG A 89 15.91 -4.95 -0.65
N SER A 90 14.67 -4.78 -1.10
CA SER A 90 14.29 -5.05 -2.49
C SER A 90 14.81 -3.94 -3.42
N PRO A 91 15.55 -4.23 -4.50
CA PRO A 91 16.07 -3.20 -5.40
C PRO A 91 14.99 -2.26 -5.95
N SER A 92 13.89 -2.81 -6.46
CA SER A 92 12.76 -2.06 -7.05
C SER A 92 11.63 -1.74 -6.08
N GLY A 93 11.68 -2.25 -4.84
CA GLY A 93 10.56 -2.19 -3.90
C GLY A 93 9.49 -3.26 -4.13
N THR A 94 9.71 -4.20 -5.05
CA THR A 94 8.79 -5.32 -5.25
C THR A 94 9.15 -6.45 -4.29
N VAL A 95 8.23 -6.80 -3.39
CA VAL A 95 8.36 -7.93 -2.47
C VAL A 95 7.43 -9.05 -2.95
N MET A 96 8.03 -10.16 -3.36
CA MET A 96 7.30 -11.34 -3.84
C MET A 96 6.31 -11.83 -2.78
N PRO A 97 5.11 -12.32 -3.16
CA PRO A 97 4.12 -12.84 -2.20
C PRO A 97 4.69 -13.87 -1.23
N SER A 98 5.60 -14.75 -1.70
CA SER A 98 6.26 -15.78 -0.88
C SER A 98 7.21 -15.25 0.19
N ARG A 99 7.61 -13.97 0.11
CA ARG A 99 8.48 -13.31 1.10
C ARG A 99 7.72 -12.41 2.06
N ARG A 100 6.39 -12.37 1.98
CA ARG A 100 5.55 -11.61 2.90
C ARG A 100 5.19 -12.49 4.11
N PRO A 101 5.06 -11.91 5.31
CA PRO A 101 4.41 -12.59 6.42
C PRO A 101 3.03 -13.12 6.02
N GLU A 102 2.62 -14.25 6.60
CA GLU A 102 1.34 -14.91 6.30
C GLU A 102 0.15 -13.94 6.42
N SER A 103 0.16 -13.18 7.50
CA SER A 103 -0.84 -12.17 7.86
C SER A 103 -0.97 -11.04 6.83
N LEU A 104 0.02 -10.86 5.95
CA LEU A 104 0.09 -9.79 4.95
C LEU A 104 -0.05 -10.31 3.51
N ARG A 105 -0.47 -11.56 3.30
CA ARG A 105 -0.65 -12.11 1.94
C ARG A 105 -1.66 -11.32 1.11
N GLU A 106 -2.75 -10.90 1.74
CA GLU A 106 -3.90 -10.28 1.07
C GLU A 106 -4.05 -8.79 1.35
N VAL A 107 -3.06 -8.10 1.94
CA VAL A 107 -3.24 -6.67 2.32
C VAL A 107 -3.04 -5.70 1.17
N ILE A 108 -2.45 -6.13 0.05
CA ILE A 108 -2.13 -5.23 -1.05
C ILE A 108 -3.40 -4.84 -1.81
N LEU A 109 -3.64 -3.53 -1.90
CA LEU A 109 -4.74 -2.93 -2.68
C LEU A 109 -4.27 -2.42 -4.04
N GLY A 110 -3.01 -2.00 -4.12
CA GLY A 110 -2.43 -1.46 -5.33
C GLY A 110 -0.98 -1.05 -5.14
N ARG A 111 -0.35 -0.69 -6.26
CA ARG A 111 1.00 -0.14 -6.31
C ARG A 111 1.07 1.07 -7.22
N PHE A 112 2.00 1.95 -6.93
CA PHE A 112 2.20 3.21 -7.64
C PHE A 112 3.68 3.35 -7.99
N PRO A 113 4.02 3.89 -9.18
CA PRO A 113 5.39 4.11 -9.55
C PRO A 113 6.05 5.08 -8.56
N SER A 114 7.38 5.02 -8.47
CA SER A 114 8.13 6.03 -7.73
C SER A 114 7.90 7.41 -8.36
N MET A 115 7.62 8.43 -7.53
CA MET A 115 7.49 9.82 -8.00
C MET A 115 8.84 10.51 -8.23
N VAL A 116 9.93 9.93 -7.72
CA VAL A 116 11.30 10.32 -8.08
C VAL A 116 11.76 9.31 -9.11
N ASP A 117 12.16 9.78 -10.30
CA ASP A 117 12.75 8.90 -11.32
C ASP A 117 13.81 8.04 -10.64
N ALA A 118 13.59 6.72 -10.63
CA ALA A 118 14.63 5.81 -10.19
C ALA A 118 15.86 6.12 -11.04
N ALA A 119 16.98 6.45 -10.40
CA ALA A 119 18.22 6.75 -11.12
C ALA A 119 18.39 5.75 -12.29
N PRO A 120 18.68 6.23 -13.52
CA PRO A 120 18.62 5.40 -14.71
C PRO A 120 19.58 4.22 -14.55
N GLY A 121 19.03 3.02 -14.27
CA GLY A 121 19.85 1.83 -14.03
C GLY A 121 19.24 0.69 -13.21
N LYS A 122 18.06 0.84 -12.57
CA LYS A 122 17.45 -0.27 -11.78
C LYS A 122 15.91 -0.39 -11.86
N ALA A 123 15.29 -0.01 -12.97
CA ALA A 123 13.92 -0.47 -13.24
C ALA A 123 13.97 -1.95 -13.66
N SER A 124 13.24 -2.83 -12.96
CA SER A 124 13.06 -4.20 -13.44
C SER A 124 12.12 -4.17 -14.66
N PRO A 125 12.46 -4.83 -15.78
CA PRO A 125 11.66 -4.77 -17.02
C PRO A 125 10.21 -5.28 -16.87
N ALA A 126 9.89 -5.98 -15.78
CA ALA A 126 8.53 -6.45 -15.48
C ALA A 126 7.57 -5.38 -14.96
N ASP A 127 8.06 -4.18 -14.62
CA ASP A 127 7.29 -3.22 -13.84
C ASP A 127 6.85 -1.95 -14.60
N SER A 128 7.44 -1.63 -15.75
CA SER A 128 7.27 -0.31 -16.40
C SER A 128 6.53 -0.30 -17.74
N THR A 129 6.14 -1.45 -18.28
CA THR A 129 5.61 -1.51 -19.66
C THR A 129 4.25 -2.21 -19.64
N ILE A 130 3.18 -1.46 -19.92
CA ILE A 130 1.96 -2.06 -20.50
C ILE A 130 2.43 -2.67 -21.82
N SER A 131 2.47 -3.99 -21.89
CA SER A 131 2.78 -4.65 -23.16
C SER A 131 1.62 -4.33 -24.12
N PRO A 132 1.85 -4.05 -25.41
CA PRO A 132 0.78 -3.92 -26.40
C PRO A 132 -0.15 -5.14 -26.49
N GLN A 133 0.25 -6.25 -25.87
CA GLN A 133 -0.46 -7.52 -25.78
C GLN A 133 -1.33 -7.66 -24.53
N ASP A 134 -1.26 -6.73 -23.57
CA ASP A 134 -2.17 -6.72 -22.44
C ASP A 134 -3.58 -6.42 -22.96
N PRO A 135 -4.55 -7.35 -22.82
CA PRO A 135 -5.89 -7.11 -23.31
C PRO A 135 -6.45 -5.91 -22.54
N ALA A 136 -7.01 -4.94 -23.28
CA ALA A 136 -7.70 -3.79 -22.69
C ALA A 136 -8.65 -4.28 -21.57
N PRO A 137 -8.73 -3.56 -20.43
CA PRO A 137 -9.64 -3.94 -19.37
C PRO A 137 -11.03 -4.11 -19.97
N ARG A 138 -11.61 -5.30 -19.81
CA ARG A 138 -12.98 -5.54 -20.25
C ARG A 138 -13.84 -4.50 -19.57
N ASN A 139 -14.47 -3.62 -20.35
CA ASN A 139 -15.50 -2.74 -19.85
C ASN A 139 -16.56 -3.61 -19.19
N ILE A 140 -16.54 -3.71 -17.87
CA ILE A 140 -17.67 -4.19 -17.10
C ILE A 140 -18.71 -3.10 -17.31
N ALA A 141 -19.68 -3.39 -18.18
CA ALA A 141 -20.82 -2.51 -18.38
C ALA A 141 -21.44 -2.24 -17.00
N LEU A 142 -21.32 -1.00 -16.53
CA LEU A 142 -22.09 -0.48 -15.42
C LEU A 142 -23.55 -0.68 -15.81
N SER A 143 -24.17 -1.70 -15.23
CA SER A 143 -25.58 -1.96 -15.42
C SER A 143 -26.31 -0.85 -14.68
N ASP A 144 -26.91 0.05 -15.45
CA ASP A 144 -27.66 1.21 -14.95
C ASP A 144 -28.87 0.71 -14.11
N PRO A 145 -28.97 1.02 -12.81
CA PRO A 145 -30.01 0.45 -11.95
C PRO A 145 -31.38 1.12 -12.09
N LEU A 146 -31.59 2.00 -13.07
CA LEU A 146 -32.87 2.71 -13.27
C LEU A 146 -33.59 2.24 -14.54
N SER A 147 -34.22 1.07 -14.48
CA SER A 147 -35.37 0.77 -15.33
C SER A 147 -36.59 0.51 -14.44
N PRO A 148 -37.67 1.32 -14.55
CA PRO A 148 -38.87 1.11 -13.76
C PRO A 148 -39.60 -0.14 -14.25
N GLN A 149 -39.87 -1.08 -13.34
CA GLN A 149 -40.71 -2.25 -13.58
C GLN A 149 -42.12 -1.76 -13.91
N ALA A 150 -42.54 -1.92 -15.17
CA ALA A 150 -43.93 -1.75 -15.57
C ALA A 150 -44.75 -2.90 -14.95
N SER A 151 -45.59 -2.56 -13.96
CA SER A 151 -46.60 -3.45 -13.42
C SER A 151 -47.59 -3.85 -14.53
N GLY A 152 -47.60 -5.14 -14.86
CA GLY A 152 -48.66 -5.76 -15.65
C GLY A 152 -49.78 -6.30 -14.76
N ASN A 153 -51.00 -6.21 -15.30
CA ASN A 153 -52.29 -6.78 -14.89
C ASN A 153 -53.06 -6.05 -13.76
N LEU A 154 -54.38 -5.84 -13.88
CA LEU A 154 -55.42 -6.77 -14.36
C LEU A 154 -56.75 -6.01 -14.61
N ALA A 155 -57.42 -6.25 -15.74
CA ALA A 155 -58.89 -6.36 -15.92
C ALA A 155 -59.23 -6.71 -17.37
#